data_AF-A0A2V9ZM51-F1
#
_entry.id   AF-A0A2V9ZM51-F1
#
_cell.length_a   1.000
_cell.length_b   1.000
_cell.length_c   1.000
_cell.angle_alpha   90.00
_cell.angle_beta   90.00
_cell.angle_gamma   90.00
#
_symmetry.space_group_name_H-M   'P 1'
#
loop_
_entity.id
_entity.type
_entity.pdbx_description
1 polymer ?
#
loop_
_entity_poly.entity_id
_entity_poly.type
_entity_poly.pdbx_seq_one_letter_code
_entity_poly.pdbx_strand_id
1 'polypeptide(L)'
;LDGTPNMSDYFRINIGPNVKAQLENDLNVEYDAVKRLNKGVETCVAQGDNGSRELLESILTDEEEHIDWLEAQLHAISEMGIENYLAQHLHEKEES
;
A
#
# COMPACT_ATOMS: atom_id res chain seq x y z
N LEU A 1 -0.87 1.44 28.57
CA LEU A 1 -0.46 0.61 27.41
C LEU A 1 0.73 -0.22 27.85
N ASP A 2 0.53 -1.51 28.12
CA ASP A 2 1.59 -2.47 28.53
C ASP A 2 1.80 -3.57 27.46
N GLY A 3 1.50 -3.24 26.20
CA GLY A 3 1.66 -4.16 25.07
C GLY A 3 3.12 -4.27 24.63
N THR A 4 3.50 -5.42 24.07
CA THR A 4 4.83 -5.63 23.47
C THR A 4 4.68 -5.73 21.95
N PRO A 5 5.35 -4.88 21.14
CA PRO A 5 5.31 -4.97 19.69
C PRO A 5 5.83 -6.32 19.18
N ASN A 6 5.18 -6.88 18.16
CA ASN A 6 5.63 -8.09 17.50
C ASN A 6 6.48 -7.74 16.27
N MET A 7 7.74 -8.18 16.27
CA MET A 7 8.70 -7.99 15.17
C MET A 7 9.21 -9.32 14.58
N SER A 8 8.57 -10.46 14.93
CA SER A 8 9.00 -11.80 14.53
C SER A 8 8.06 -12.45 13.51
N ASP A 9 6.77 -12.10 13.56
CA ASP A 9 5.76 -12.65 12.64
C ASP A 9 5.61 -11.74 11.42
N TYR A 10 5.98 -12.25 10.25
CA TYR A 10 5.85 -11.54 8.98
C TYR A 10 4.68 -12.07 8.17
N PHE A 11 4.00 -11.17 7.46
CA PHE A 11 3.10 -11.59 6.40
C PHE A 11 3.87 -12.31 5.28
N ARG A 12 3.16 -13.13 4.53
CA ARG A 12 3.73 -13.80 3.36
C ARG A 12 4.17 -12.75 2.34
N ILE A 13 5.44 -12.81 1.96
CA ILE A 13 6.00 -11.97 0.90
C ILE A 13 5.73 -12.65 -0.45
N ASN A 14 5.07 -11.93 -1.37
CA ASN A 14 4.77 -12.41 -2.71
C ASN A 14 5.67 -11.71 -3.74
N ILE A 15 6.74 -12.39 -4.16
CA ILE A 15 7.70 -11.82 -5.11
C ILE A 15 7.20 -12.03 -6.54
N GLY A 16 6.85 -10.92 -7.21
CA GLY A 16 6.45 -10.93 -8.62
C GLY A 16 7.64 -11.14 -9.57
N PRO A 17 7.52 -12.00 -10.61
CA PRO A 17 8.61 -12.31 -11.54
C PRO A 17 8.91 -11.20 -12.55
N ASN A 18 8.07 -10.17 -12.63
CA ASN A 18 8.22 -8.99 -13.48
C ASN A 18 7.51 -7.80 -12.84
N VAL A 19 7.76 -6.58 -13.35
CA VAL A 19 7.23 -5.33 -12.78
C VAL A 19 5.70 -5.33 -12.70
N LYS A 20 5.00 -5.80 -13.73
CA LYS A 20 3.52 -5.87 -13.68
C LYS A 20 3.05 -6.74 -12.51
N ALA A 21 3.62 -7.93 -12.34
CA ALA A 21 3.26 -8.82 -11.25
C ALA A 21 3.67 -8.28 -9.87
N GLN A 22 4.72 -7.47 -9.79
CA GLN A 22 5.11 -6.76 -8.56
C GLN A 22 4.03 -5.74 -8.19
N LEU A 23 3.66 -4.84 -9.12
CA LEU A 23 2.60 -3.84 -8.91
C LEU A 23 1.25 -4.49 -8.54
N GLU A 24 0.88 -5.61 -9.17
CA GLU A 24 -0.33 -6.36 -8.83
C GLU A 24 -0.26 -6.98 -7.43
N ASN A 25 0.90 -7.49 -7.01
CA ASN A 25 1.07 -8.03 -5.67
C ASN A 25 1.02 -6.92 -4.61
N ASP A 26 1.67 -5.78 -4.88
CA ASP A 26 1.67 -4.62 -3.99
C ASP A 26 0.25 -4.08 -3.83
N LEU A 27 -0.51 -3.94 -4.91
CA LEU A 27 -1.92 -3.50 -4.86
C LEU A 27 -2.79 -4.40 -3.99
N ASN A 28 -2.57 -5.72 -4.06
CA ASN A 28 -3.28 -6.67 -3.19
C ASN A 28 -2.90 -6.51 -1.72
N VAL A 29 -1.64 -6.18 -1.42
CA VAL A 29 -1.19 -5.90 -0.04
C VAL A 29 -1.89 -4.65 0.49
N GLU A 30 -1.98 -3.58 -0.31
CA GLU A 30 -2.63 -2.34 0.11
C GLU A 30 -4.13 -2.51 0.35
N TYR A 31 -4.84 -3.22 -0.52
CA TYR A 31 -6.27 -3.53 -0.25
C TYR A 31 -6.47 -4.32 1.05
N ASP A 32 -5.55 -5.23 1.38
CA ASP A 32 -5.62 -5.96 2.64
C ASP A 32 -5.20 -5.08 3.84
N ALA A 33 -4.30 -4.12 3.66
CA ALA A 33 -3.95 -3.11 4.66
C ALA A 33 -5.14 -2.21 4.97
N VAL A 34 -5.80 -1.64 3.96
CA VAL A 34 -7.00 -0.82 4.10
C VAL A 34 -8.09 -1.55 4.89
N LYS A 35 -8.36 -2.82 4.59
CA LYS A 35 -9.33 -3.63 5.35
C LYS A 35 -8.95 -3.77 6.83
N ARG A 36 -7.66 -4.03 7.12
CA ARG A 36 -7.16 -4.18 8.49
C ARG A 36 -7.23 -2.85 9.25
N LEU A 37 -6.82 -1.76 8.62
CA LEU A 37 -6.80 -0.41 9.20
C LEU A 37 -8.21 0.06 9.53
N ASN A 38 -9.17 -0.08 8.61
CA ASN A 38 -10.57 0.25 8.86
C ASN A 38 -11.16 -0.50 10.07
N LYS A 39 -10.86 -1.80 10.19
CA LYS A 39 -11.27 -2.60 11.37
C LYS A 39 -10.56 -2.14 12.65
N GLY A 40 -9.30 -1.72 12.55
CA GLY A 40 -8.55 -1.12 13.65
C GLY A 40 -9.18 0.19 14.13
N VAL A 41 -9.50 1.09 13.20
CA VAL A 41 -10.20 2.36 13.45
C VAL A 41 -11.55 2.12 14.12
N GLU A 42 -12.37 1.18 13.62
CA GLU A 42 -13.64 0.79 14.24
C GLU A 42 -13.44 0.36 15.71
N THR A 43 -12.40 -0.44 15.96
CA THR A 43 -12.06 -0.91 17.32
C THR A 43 -11.65 0.25 18.23
N CYS A 44 -10.79 1.15 17.75
CA CYS A 44 -10.36 2.33 18.50
C CYS A 44 -11.54 3.24 18.85
N VAL A 45 -12.45 3.48 17.90
CA VAL A 45 -13.68 4.26 18.11
C VAL A 45 -14.57 3.60 19.18
N ALA A 46 -14.79 2.29 19.08
CA ALA A 46 -15.63 1.55 20.04
C ALA A 46 -15.06 1.58 21.48
N GLN A 47 -13.74 1.71 21.63
CA GLN A 47 -13.06 1.79 22.93
C GLN A 47 -12.77 3.23 23.39
N GLY A 48 -13.10 4.25 22.57
CA GLY A 48 -12.79 5.64 22.87
C GLY A 48 -11.30 5.99 22.81
N ASP A 49 -10.47 5.18 22.14
CA ASP A 49 -9.04 5.42 21.95
C ASP A 49 -8.79 6.33 20.75
N ASN A 50 -8.91 7.65 20.97
CA ASN A 50 -8.75 8.63 19.90
C ASN A 50 -7.31 8.77 19.41
N GLY A 51 -6.31 8.52 20.27
CA GLY A 51 -4.90 8.66 19.89
C GLY A 51 -4.46 7.56 18.92
N SER A 52 -4.86 6.32 19.19
CA SER A 52 -4.61 5.21 18.25
C SER A 52 -5.46 5.35 16.99
N ARG A 53 -6.69 5.86 17.09
CA ARG A 53 -7.55 6.13 15.92
C ARG A 53 -6.87 7.08 14.94
N GLU A 54 -6.37 8.23 15.41
CA GLU A 54 -5.71 9.23 14.58
C GLU A 54 -4.50 8.67 13.83
N LEU A 55 -3.68 7.86 14.51
CA LEU A 55 -2.54 7.18 13.88
C LEU A 55 -2.98 6.20 12.79
N LEU A 56 -4.02 5.40 13.04
CA LEU A 56 -4.53 4.44 12.05
C LEU A 56 -5.18 5.14 10.86
N GLU A 57 -5.87 6.28 11.07
CA GLU A 57 -6.47 7.10 10.02
C GLU A 57 -5.40 7.76 9.13
N SER A 58 -4.27 8.21 9.69
CA SER A 58 -3.18 8.76 8.87
C SER A 58 -2.56 7.68 7.98
N ILE A 59 -2.26 6.50 8.54
CA ILE A 59 -1.73 5.38 7.76
C ILE A 59 -2.74 4.96 6.68
N LEU A 60 -4.04 4.89 7.02
CA LEU A 60 -5.08 4.55 6.06
C LEU A 60 -5.10 5.50 4.86
N THR A 61 -4.90 6.79 5.09
CA THR A 61 -4.84 7.79 4.02
C THR A 61 -3.63 7.54 3.11
N ASP A 62 -2.46 7.25 3.69
CA ASP A 62 -1.25 6.91 2.93
C ASP A 62 -1.48 5.65 2.05
N GLU A 63 -2.13 4.61 2.58
CA GLU A 63 -2.42 3.39 1.81
C GLU A 63 -3.41 3.64 0.66
N GLU A 64 -4.38 4.56 0.83
CA GLU A 64 -5.30 4.96 -0.25
C GLU A 64 -4.56 5.70 -1.38
N GLU A 65 -3.62 6.58 -1.04
CA GLU A 65 -2.75 7.24 -2.04
C GLU A 65 -1.86 6.22 -2.78
N HIS A 66 -1.36 5.20 -2.08
CA HIS A 66 -0.62 4.10 -2.70
C HIS A 66 -1.48 3.29 -3.67
N ILE A 67 -2.72 2.95 -3.29
CA ILE A 67 -3.67 2.26 -4.17
C ILE A 67 -3.90 3.07 -5.44
N ASP A 68 -4.21 4.36 -5.32
CA ASP A 68 -4.45 5.25 -6.45
C ASP A 68 -3.24 5.26 -7.40
N TRP A 69 -2.02 5.34 -6.84
CA TRP A 69 -0.80 5.31 -7.64
C TRP A 69 -0.62 3.98 -8.38
N LEU A 70 -0.80 2.84 -7.68
CA LEU A 70 -0.65 1.49 -8.24
C LEU A 70 -1.69 1.21 -9.33
N GLU A 71 -2.95 1.58 -9.11
CA GLU A 71 -4.01 1.49 -10.11
C GLU A 71 -3.68 2.32 -11.35
N ALA A 72 -3.18 3.55 -11.16
CA ALA A 72 -2.74 4.40 -12.26
C ALA A 72 -1.57 3.77 -13.05
N GLN A 73 -0.61 3.11 -12.37
CA GLN A 73 0.49 2.41 -13.04
C GLN A 73 -0.01 1.23 -13.86
N LEU A 74 -0.87 0.39 -13.30
CA LEU A 74 -1.45 -0.76 -14.00
C LEU A 74 -2.32 -0.32 -15.18
N HIS A 75 -3.06 0.79 -15.02
CA HIS A 75 -3.80 1.39 -16.12
C HIS A 75 -2.87 1.91 -17.21
N ALA A 76 -1.78 2.61 -16.86
CA ALA A 76 -0.77 3.05 -17.82
C ALA A 76 -0.17 1.87 -18.61
N ILE A 77 0.18 0.77 -17.93
CA ILE A 77 0.64 -0.48 -18.57
C ILE A 77 -0.41 -1.02 -19.55
N SER A 78 -1.69 -0.98 -19.19
CA SER A 78 -2.80 -1.42 -20.05
C SER A 78 -2.92 -0.58 -21.32
N GLU A 79 -2.75 0.74 -21.21
CA GLU A 79 -2.90 1.66 -22.34
C GLU A 79 -1.70 1.66 -23.30
N MET A 80 -0.47 1.64 -22.77
CA MET A 80 0.74 1.81 -23.59
C MET A 80 1.55 0.53 -23.83
N GLY A 81 1.22 -0.56 -23.13
CA GLY A 81 2.03 -1.78 -23.10
C GLY A 81 3.20 -1.71 -22.13
N ILE A 82 3.68 -2.87 -21.69
CA ILE A 82 4.70 -2.98 -20.64
C ILE A 82 6.05 -2.44 -21.09
N GLU A 83 6.42 -2.61 -22.36
CA GLU A 83 7.71 -2.16 -22.90
C GLU A 83 7.84 -0.64 -22.86
N ASN A 84 6.79 0.08 -23.26
CA ASN A 84 6.75 1.54 -23.24
C ASN A 84 6.73 2.08 -21.81
N TYR A 85 5.97 1.42 -20.91
CA TYR A 85 5.95 1.77 -19.49
C TYR A 85 7.35 1.66 -18.86
N LEU A 86 8.04 0.54 -19.09
CA LEU A 86 9.39 0.34 -18.56
C LEU A 86 10.40 1.34 -19.13
N ALA A 87 10.26 1.73 -20.40
CA ALA A 87 11.12 2.76 -20.99
C ALA A 87 11.00 4.12 -20.30
N GLN A 88 9.84 4.46 -19.72
CA GLN A 88 9.65 5.70 -18.92
C GLN A 88 10.38 5.66 -17.57
N HIS A 89 10.78 4.47 -17.09
CA HIS A 89 11.39 4.26 -15.76
C HIS A 89 12.90 4.02 -15.81
N LEU A 90 13.54 4.18 -16.98
CA LEU A 90 14.99 3.98 -17.14
C LEU A 90 15.83 5.15 -16.62
N HIS A 91 15.25 6.35 -16.56
CA HIS A 91 15.94 7.55 -16.14
C HIS A 91 15.32 8.05 -14.84
N GLU A 92 16.15 8.38 -13.86
CA GLU A 92 15.69 9.12 -12.69
C GLU A 92 15.17 10.49 -13.15
N LYS A 93 14.02 10.93 -12.62
CA LYS A 93 13.63 12.33 -12.75
C LYS A 93 14.68 13.15 -12.01
N GLU A 94 15.46 13.95 -12.73
CA GLU A 94 16.22 15.04 -12.10
C GLU A 94 15.18 15.96 -11.43
N GLU A 95 15.14 15.96 -10.10
CA GLU A 95 14.37 16.94 -9.34
C GLU A 95 14.89 18.33 -9.72
N SER A 96 14.06 19.10 -10.44
CA SER A 96 14.31 20.49 -10.81
C SER A 96 13.61 21.43 -9.83
#